data_AF-A0A9D6LKX0-F1
#
_entry.id   AF-A0A9D6LKX0-F1
#
_cell.length_a   1.000
_cell.length_b   1.000
_cell.length_c   1.000
_cell.angle_alpha   90.00
_cell.angle_beta   90.00
_cell.angle_gamma   90.00
#
_symmetry.space_group_name_H-M   'P 1'
#
loop_
_entity.id
_entity.type
_entity.pdbx_description
1 polymer ?
#
loop_
_entity_poly.entity_id
_entity_poly.type
_entity_poly.pdbx_seq_one_letter_code
_entity_poly.pdbx_strand_id
1 'polypeptide(L)'
;MLLLLTVALGGAYYYKSSHDHAGKSGPSFSVVDGPATHRFEPLGNVEDAQYALFGGGKSSGMLGEFNVGALPMTHAKAIAAQYPDFYRCDSAAHASVISRMENIAIFPRNHQVYAQFGEMLKEYEKRIWNNGARMCFSISGKELSRSSGSLVPGMDIQINDAGTLYRWVDKLTVFDCDTVMARQ
;
A
#
# COMPACT_ATOMS: atom_id res chain seq x y z
N MET A 1 -2.44 -60.91 -12.01
CA MET A 1 -1.42 -59.85 -11.90
C MET A 1 -2.15 -58.53 -12.15
N LEU A 2 -2.55 -57.83 -11.08
CA LEU A 2 -3.37 -56.62 -11.14
C LEU A 2 -2.45 -55.39 -11.09
N LEU A 3 -2.44 -54.58 -12.15
CA LEU A 3 -1.75 -53.29 -12.21
C LEU A 3 -2.60 -52.22 -11.52
N LEU A 4 -2.16 -51.73 -10.37
CA LEU A 4 -2.69 -50.54 -9.72
C LEU A 4 -2.09 -49.29 -10.39
N LEU A 5 -2.87 -48.64 -11.25
CA LEU A 5 -2.55 -47.33 -11.82
C LEU A 5 -2.90 -46.24 -10.80
N THR A 6 -1.86 -45.65 -10.22
CA THR A 6 -1.87 -44.44 -9.41
C THR A 6 -2.22 -43.23 -10.29
N VAL A 7 -3.40 -42.63 -10.09
CA VAL A 7 -3.71 -41.31 -10.65
C VAL A 7 -3.34 -40.26 -9.60
N ALA A 8 -2.08 -39.83 -9.64
CA ALA A 8 -1.67 -38.60 -8.99
C ALA A 8 -2.26 -37.43 -9.78
N LEU A 9 -3.37 -36.87 -9.30
CA LEU A 9 -3.86 -35.56 -9.76
C LEU A 9 -2.89 -34.49 -9.25
N GLY A 10 -1.78 -34.34 -9.97
CA GLY A 10 -0.89 -33.18 -9.87
C GLY A 10 -1.65 -31.97 -10.39
N GLY A 11 -2.38 -31.29 -9.51
CA GLY A 11 -2.90 -29.95 -9.76
C GLY A 11 -1.71 -29.02 -9.97
N ALA A 12 -1.37 -28.77 -11.22
CA ALA A 12 -0.44 -27.72 -11.60
C ALA A 12 -1.07 -26.37 -11.21
N TYR A 13 -0.78 -25.90 -10.00
CA TYR A 13 -1.03 -24.52 -9.60
C TYR A 13 -0.16 -23.63 -10.48
N TYR A 14 -0.77 -23.11 -11.55
CA TYR A 14 -0.18 -22.09 -12.41
C TYR A 14 0.01 -20.81 -11.60
N TYR A 15 1.18 -20.64 -10.98
CA TYR A 15 1.59 -19.40 -10.33
C TYR A 15 2.06 -18.41 -11.40
N LYS A 16 1.14 -17.63 -11.96
CA LYS A 16 1.48 -16.49 -12.81
C LYS A 16 1.70 -15.27 -11.91
N SER A 17 2.93 -15.09 -11.43
CA SER A 17 3.37 -13.83 -10.81
C SER A 17 3.37 -12.74 -11.88
N SER A 18 2.23 -12.07 -12.02
CA SER A 18 2.00 -11.03 -13.01
C SER A 18 2.58 -9.70 -12.52
N HIS A 19 3.91 -9.57 -12.47
CA HIS A 19 4.57 -8.28 -12.20
C HIS A 19 4.43 -7.25 -13.35
N ASP A 20 3.79 -7.65 -14.45
CA ASP A 20 3.42 -6.78 -15.55
C ASP A 20 1.90 -6.56 -15.57
N HIS A 21 1.43 -5.47 -14.96
CA HIS A 21 0.09 -4.95 -15.24
C HIS A 21 0.06 -4.01 -16.47
N ALA A 22 1.09 -4.09 -17.32
CA ALA A 22 1.19 -3.32 -18.56
C ALA A 22 0.07 -3.73 -19.54
N GLY A 23 -0.91 -2.85 -19.73
CA GLY A 23 -1.98 -3.00 -20.73
C GLY A 23 -3.40 -2.82 -20.22
N LYS A 24 -3.62 -2.58 -18.92
CA LYS A 24 -4.97 -2.39 -18.39
C LYS A 24 -5.25 -0.91 -18.11
N SER A 25 -6.20 -0.31 -18.83
CA SER A 25 -6.91 0.89 -18.36
C SER A 25 -7.65 0.48 -17.08
N GLY A 26 -7.08 0.82 -15.92
CA GLY A 26 -7.20 0.12 -14.62
C GLY A 26 -8.55 -0.54 -14.33
N PRO A 27 -8.67 -1.88 -14.45
CA PRO A 27 -9.91 -2.59 -14.27
C PRO A 27 -9.98 -3.07 -12.83
N SER A 28 -11.20 -3.26 -12.36
CA SER A 28 -11.43 -4.12 -11.21
C SER A 28 -10.58 -5.38 -11.33
N PHE A 29 -9.90 -5.77 -10.27
CA PHE A 29 -9.01 -6.93 -10.27
C PHE A 29 -9.25 -7.80 -9.06
N SER A 30 -8.91 -9.07 -9.19
CA SER A 30 -9.03 -10.02 -8.09
C SER A 30 -7.66 -10.49 -7.65
N VAL A 31 -7.46 -10.56 -6.34
CA VAL A 31 -6.28 -11.10 -5.68
C VAL A 31 -6.68 -12.37 -4.96
N VAL A 32 -5.95 -13.45 -5.19
CA VAL A 32 -6.12 -14.70 -4.47
C VAL A 32 -5.18 -14.71 -3.27
N ASP A 33 -5.71 -14.93 -2.07
CA ASP A 33 -4.94 -15.05 -0.83
C ASP A 33 -5.38 -16.32 -0.08
N GLY A 34 -4.60 -17.38 -0.23
CA GLY A 34 -4.99 -18.71 0.22
C GLY A 34 -6.33 -19.17 -0.40
N PRO A 35 -7.35 -19.52 0.41
CA PRO A 35 -8.66 -19.90 -0.10
C PRO A 35 -9.56 -18.70 -0.48
N ALA A 36 -9.17 -17.48 -0.12
CA ALA A 36 -9.98 -16.29 -0.36
C ALA A 36 -9.64 -15.64 -1.71
N THR A 37 -10.65 -15.13 -2.40
CA THR A 37 -10.48 -14.22 -3.53
C THR A 37 -11.04 -12.86 -3.15
N HIS A 38 -10.23 -11.82 -3.27
CA HIS A 38 -10.55 -10.44 -2.96
C HIS A 38 -10.71 -9.66 -4.24
N ARG A 39 -11.87 -9.04 -4.45
CA ARG A 39 -12.11 -8.18 -5.61
C ARG A 39 -11.90 -6.72 -5.22
N PHE A 40 -11.18 -6.00 -6.07
CA PHE A 40 -10.96 -4.57 -5.96
C PHE A 40 -11.63 -3.86 -7.10
N GLU A 41 -12.30 -2.74 -6.82
CA GLU A 41 -12.99 -1.92 -7.82
C GLU A 41 -12.56 -0.45 -7.67
N PRO A 42 -12.36 0.27 -8.78
CA PRO A 42 -11.98 1.66 -8.72
C PRO A 42 -13.15 2.52 -8.21
N LEU A 43 -12.90 3.35 -7.20
CA LEU A 43 -13.86 4.34 -6.68
C LEU A 43 -13.68 5.71 -7.33
N GLY A 44 -12.44 6.07 -7.68
CA GLY A 44 -12.13 7.39 -8.22
C GLY A 44 -10.65 7.54 -8.52
N ASN A 45 -10.30 8.64 -9.20
CA ASN A 45 -8.91 9.00 -9.41
C ASN A 45 -8.36 9.67 -8.15
N VAL A 46 -7.09 9.42 -7.89
CA VAL A 46 -6.29 10.10 -6.87
C VAL A 46 -5.21 10.85 -7.62
N GLU A 47 -5.19 12.17 -7.51
CA GLU A 47 -4.22 13.03 -8.20
C GLU A 47 -3.34 13.72 -7.19
N ASP A 48 -2.03 13.47 -7.29
CA ASP A 48 -0.98 14.04 -6.45
C ASP A 48 -1.32 14.09 -4.94
N ALA A 49 -1.87 13.00 -4.41
CA ALA A 49 -2.16 12.88 -2.99
C ALA A 49 -0.85 12.75 -2.20
N GLN A 50 -0.59 13.70 -1.31
CA GLN A 50 0.66 13.84 -0.58
C GLN A 50 0.56 13.36 0.86
N TYR A 51 1.62 12.68 1.30
CA TYR A 51 1.70 12.07 2.61
C TYR A 51 3.10 12.22 3.22
N ALA A 52 3.17 12.26 4.54
CA ALA A 52 4.39 12.01 5.30
C ALA A 52 4.44 10.53 5.70
N LEU A 53 5.60 9.89 5.54
CA LEU A 53 5.79 8.46 5.81
C LEU A 53 6.14 8.22 7.29
N PHE A 54 5.38 7.33 7.92
CA PHE A 54 5.53 6.96 9.33
C PHE A 54 5.82 5.48 9.56
N GLY A 55 5.77 4.68 8.50
CA GLY A 55 6.10 3.27 8.56
C GLY A 55 5.67 2.58 7.29
N GLY A 56 6.12 1.35 7.12
CA GLY A 56 5.63 0.52 6.06
C GLY A 56 6.54 -0.66 5.81
N GLY A 57 6.06 -1.54 4.95
CA GLY A 57 6.78 -2.74 4.57
C GLY A 57 6.18 -3.32 3.31
N LYS A 58 6.96 -4.18 2.67
CA LYS A 58 6.44 -5.09 1.66
C LYS A 58 5.50 -6.07 2.35
N SER A 59 4.30 -6.28 1.80
CA SER A 59 3.40 -7.30 2.31
C SER A 59 3.99 -8.68 2.07
N SER A 60 3.91 -9.56 3.07
CA SER A 60 4.18 -10.99 2.90
C SER A 60 3.00 -11.74 2.26
N GLY A 61 1.79 -11.16 2.33
CA GLY A 61 0.57 -11.66 1.68
C GLY A 61 0.24 -10.91 0.37
N MET A 62 -0.66 -11.47 -0.45
CA MET A 62 -0.95 -10.95 -1.80
C MET A 62 -1.86 -9.72 -1.86
N LEU A 63 -2.54 -9.34 -0.76
CA LEU A 63 -3.60 -8.31 -0.75
C LEU A 63 -3.13 -6.88 -1.04
N GLY A 64 -1.83 -6.63 -1.16
CA GLY A 64 -1.20 -5.36 -1.50
C GLY A 64 0.29 -5.61 -1.68
N GLU A 65 0.98 -4.93 -2.60
CA GLU A 65 2.43 -5.14 -2.75
C GLU A 65 3.21 -4.45 -1.61
N PHE A 66 2.67 -3.34 -1.10
CA PHE A 66 3.20 -2.62 0.06
C PHE A 66 2.07 -2.16 0.98
N ASN A 67 2.34 -2.14 2.29
CA ASN A 67 1.49 -1.47 3.28
C ASN A 67 2.29 -0.35 3.91
N VAL A 68 1.72 0.86 3.94
CA VAL A 68 2.40 2.03 4.50
C VAL A 68 1.51 2.73 5.52
N GLY A 69 2.12 3.10 6.65
CA GLY A 69 1.55 4.05 7.61
C GLY A 69 1.90 5.46 7.16
N ALA A 70 0.89 6.23 6.78
CA ALA A 70 1.07 7.51 6.11
C ALA A 70 0.17 8.57 6.76
N LEU A 71 0.70 9.76 6.95
CA LEU A 71 -0.06 10.90 7.47
C LEU A 71 -0.38 11.84 6.31
N PRO A 72 -1.66 12.09 5.97
CA PRO A 72 -2.02 13.05 4.95
C PRO A 72 -1.35 14.41 5.19
N MET A 73 -0.86 15.03 4.12
CA MET A 73 -0.11 16.28 4.21
C MET A 73 -0.90 17.41 4.91
N THR A 74 -2.22 17.43 4.79
CA THR A 74 -3.10 18.36 5.50
C THR A 74 -2.97 18.21 7.02
N HIS A 75 -2.95 16.98 7.54
CA HIS A 75 -2.75 16.68 8.96
C HIS A 75 -1.31 16.90 9.39
N ALA A 76 -0.36 16.53 8.54
CA ALA A 76 1.06 16.74 8.78
C ALA A 76 1.39 18.22 9.02
N LYS A 77 0.87 19.13 8.16
CA LYS A 77 1.03 20.58 8.33
C LYS A 77 0.37 21.11 9.60
N ALA A 78 -0.83 20.65 9.92
CA ALA A 78 -1.52 21.05 11.15
C ALA A 78 -0.76 20.64 12.41
N ILE A 79 -0.14 19.45 12.41
CA ILE A 79 0.72 18.99 13.51
C ILE A 79 2.02 19.80 13.54
N ALA A 80 2.63 20.07 12.38
CA ALA A 80 3.86 20.86 12.27
C ALA A 80 3.73 22.27 12.89
N ALA A 81 2.55 22.89 12.80
CA ALA A 81 2.29 24.19 13.41
C ALA A 81 2.42 24.18 14.94
N GLN A 82 2.17 23.03 15.59
CA GLN A 82 2.31 22.85 17.04
C GLN A 82 3.65 22.20 17.42
N TYR A 83 4.15 21.32 16.56
CA TYR A 83 5.37 20.55 16.73
C TYR A 83 6.24 20.69 15.47
N PRO A 84 7.03 21.76 15.34
CA PRO A 84 7.82 22.02 14.14
C PRO A 84 8.78 20.89 13.79
N ASP A 85 9.19 20.09 14.78
CA ASP A 85 10.10 18.96 14.65
C ASP A 85 9.41 17.60 14.44
N PHE A 86 8.09 17.54 14.24
CA PHE A 86 7.32 16.26 14.20
C PHE A 86 7.81 15.26 13.13
N TYR A 87 8.51 15.77 12.12
CA TYR A 87 9.14 14.97 11.07
C TYR A 87 10.39 14.22 11.55
N ARG A 88 10.85 14.44 12.78
CA ARG A 88 11.94 13.69 13.41
C ARG A 88 11.39 12.50 14.20
N CYS A 89 12.24 11.51 14.46
CA CYS A 89 11.82 10.28 15.14
C CYS A 89 11.60 10.46 16.65
N ASP A 90 12.23 11.46 17.25
CA ASP A 90 12.23 11.79 18.69
C ASP A 90 11.20 12.85 19.08
N SER A 91 10.37 13.33 18.15
CA SER A 91 9.39 14.38 18.44
C SER A 91 8.29 13.93 19.40
N ALA A 92 7.88 14.83 20.28
CA ALA A 92 6.75 14.67 21.20
C ALA A 92 5.38 14.58 20.50
N ALA A 93 5.32 14.84 19.19
CA ALA A 93 4.09 14.80 18.38
C ALA A 93 3.50 13.40 18.16
N HIS A 94 4.14 12.34 18.67
CA HIS A 94 3.81 10.95 18.37
C HIS A 94 2.32 10.60 18.55
N ALA A 95 1.70 11.03 19.65
CA ALA A 95 0.28 10.77 19.91
C ALA A 95 -0.64 11.49 18.89
N SER A 96 -0.31 12.72 18.52
CA SER A 96 -1.03 13.51 17.51
C SER A 96 -0.96 12.87 16.13
N VAL A 97 0.18 12.25 15.81
CA VAL A 97 0.38 11.52 14.55
C VAL A 97 -0.46 10.25 14.51
N ILE A 98 -0.37 9.38 15.53
CA ILE A 98 -1.01 8.05 15.49
C ILE A 98 -2.51 8.15 15.23
N SER A 99 -3.20 9.10 15.89
CA SER A 99 -4.65 9.25 15.77
C SER A 99 -5.14 9.69 14.38
N ARG A 100 -4.24 10.15 13.50
CA ARG A 100 -4.53 10.71 12.18
C ARG A 100 -3.82 9.98 11.04
N MET A 101 -3.02 8.98 11.39
CA MET A 101 -2.30 8.17 10.43
C MET A 101 -3.27 7.22 9.73
N GLU A 102 -3.12 7.12 8.41
CA GLU A 102 -3.85 6.20 7.57
C GLU A 102 -2.96 4.99 7.26
N ASN A 103 -3.57 3.80 7.26
CA ASN A 103 -2.93 2.62 6.69
C ASN A 103 -3.31 2.52 5.21
N ILE A 104 -2.31 2.50 4.33
CA ILE A 104 -2.51 2.48 2.89
C ILE A 104 -1.91 1.20 2.31
N ALA A 105 -2.77 0.37 1.71
CA ALA A 105 -2.39 -0.78 0.91
C ALA A 105 -2.18 -0.35 -0.55
N ILE A 106 -0.96 -0.52 -1.05
CA ILE A 106 -0.50 0.00 -2.33
C ILE A 106 -0.33 -1.14 -3.33
N PHE A 107 -0.92 -0.95 -4.51
CA PHE A 107 -0.78 -1.77 -5.71
C PHE A 107 -0.08 -0.95 -6.80
N PRO A 108 1.25 -1.07 -6.91
CA PRO A 108 2.03 -0.52 -8.01
C PRO A 108 1.51 -0.99 -9.36
N ARG A 109 1.37 -0.05 -10.31
CA ARG A 109 0.95 -0.37 -11.68
C ARG A 109 1.97 -1.24 -12.42
N ASN A 110 3.26 -1.11 -12.13
CA ASN A 110 4.31 -1.80 -12.85
C ASN A 110 5.56 -1.96 -12.00
N HIS A 111 6.52 -2.73 -12.52
CA HIS A 111 7.80 -2.98 -11.86
C HIS A 111 8.60 -1.70 -11.52
N GLN A 112 8.47 -0.63 -12.32
CA GLN A 112 9.15 0.63 -12.03
C GLN A 112 8.59 1.28 -10.76
N VAL A 113 7.26 1.43 -10.66
CA VAL A 113 6.61 1.98 -9.46
C VAL A 113 6.89 1.07 -8.25
N TYR A 114 6.86 -0.25 -8.45
CA TYR A 114 7.21 -1.22 -7.42
C TYR A 114 8.63 -1.00 -6.86
N ALA A 115 9.62 -0.90 -7.74
CA ALA A 115 11.01 -0.66 -7.34
C ALA A 115 11.15 0.68 -6.61
N GLN A 116 10.45 1.74 -7.05
CA GLN A 116 10.47 3.03 -6.38
C GLN A 116 9.92 2.97 -4.94
N PHE A 117 8.82 2.25 -4.70
CA PHE A 117 8.32 2.02 -3.35
C PHE A 117 9.31 1.23 -2.49
N GLY A 118 9.95 0.20 -3.07
CA GLY A 118 10.99 -0.57 -2.38
C GLY A 118 12.17 0.30 -1.93
N GLU A 119 12.69 1.15 -2.82
CA GLU A 119 13.78 2.08 -2.48
C GLU A 119 13.33 3.16 -1.49
N MET A 120 12.10 3.66 -1.62
CA MET A 120 11.53 4.60 -0.66
C MET A 120 11.51 4.02 0.77
N LEU A 121 11.05 2.77 0.94
CA LEU A 121 10.99 2.14 2.26
C LEU A 121 12.38 1.85 2.84
N LYS A 122 13.35 1.43 2.02
CA LYS A 122 14.74 1.24 2.47
C LYS A 122 15.38 2.54 2.94
N GLU A 123 15.20 3.62 2.19
CA GLU A 123 15.73 4.94 2.57
C GLU A 123 15.05 5.46 3.83
N TYR A 124 13.73 5.26 3.97
CA TYR A 124 13.01 5.56 5.21
C TYR A 124 13.60 4.85 6.43
N GLU A 125 13.80 3.53 6.34
CA GLU A 125 14.40 2.73 7.42
C GLU A 125 15.79 3.27 7.78
N LYS A 126 16.64 3.51 6.79
CA LYS A 126 17.97 4.10 6.99
C LYS A 126 17.89 5.44 7.72
N ARG A 127 16.95 6.32 7.37
CA ARG A 127 16.81 7.63 8.03
C ARG A 127 16.37 7.50 9.48
N ILE A 128 15.44 6.61 9.79
CA ILE A 128 15.04 6.35 11.18
C ILE A 128 16.25 5.95 12.02
N TRP A 129 17.04 4.97 11.55
CA TRP A 129 18.21 4.48 12.29
C TRP A 129 19.28 5.55 12.53
N ASN A 130 19.29 6.61 11.72
CA ASN A 130 20.25 7.71 11.82
C ASN A 130 19.65 9.00 12.43
N ASN A 131 18.46 8.94 13.05
CA ASN A 131 17.70 10.10 13.53
C ASN A 131 17.56 11.23 12.48
N GLY A 132 17.40 10.84 11.21
CA GLY A 132 17.19 11.73 10.09
C GLY A 132 15.75 12.22 9.98
N ALA A 133 15.52 13.12 9.03
CA ALA A 133 14.19 13.62 8.69
C ALA A 133 13.33 12.55 8.01
N ARG A 134 12.03 12.54 8.30
CA ARG A 134 11.05 11.71 7.60
C ARG A 134 10.97 12.06 6.12
N MET A 135 10.57 11.06 5.34
CA MET A 135 10.31 11.23 3.93
C MET A 135 8.84 11.52 3.69
N CYS A 136 8.58 12.30 2.64
CA CYS A 136 7.25 12.56 2.15
C CYS A 136 7.14 11.99 0.74
N PHE A 137 5.92 11.67 0.33
CA PHE A 137 5.66 11.13 -0.99
C PHE A 137 4.33 11.62 -1.54
N SER A 138 4.23 11.65 -2.86
CA SER A 138 3.01 11.92 -3.62
C SER A 138 2.68 10.71 -4.46
N ILE A 139 1.40 10.32 -4.49
CA ILE A 139 0.89 9.28 -5.37
C ILE A 139 -0.16 9.83 -6.32
N SER A 140 -0.16 9.32 -7.55
CA SER A 140 -1.27 9.45 -8.48
C SER A 140 -1.72 8.08 -8.97
N GLY A 141 -3.02 7.92 -9.18
CA GLY A 141 -3.62 6.69 -9.68
C GLY A 141 -5.10 6.60 -9.32
N LYS A 142 -5.50 5.53 -8.65
CA LYS A 142 -6.90 5.27 -8.30
C LYS A 142 -7.08 4.84 -6.86
N GLU A 143 -8.15 5.33 -6.25
CA GLU A 143 -8.70 4.77 -5.02
C GLU A 143 -9.48 3.51 -5.36
N LEU A 144 -9.32 2.48 -4.54
CA LEU A 144 -9.98 1.19 -4.71
C LEU A 144 -10.89 0.90 -3.52
N SER A 145 -12.03 0.28 -3.77
CA SER A 145 -12.82 -0.43 -2.77
C SER A 145 -12.52 -1.92 -2.85
N ARG A 146 -12.60 -2.63 -1.72
CA ARG A 146 -12.54 -4.09 -1.68
C ARG A 146 -13.95 -4.65 -1.51
N SER A 147 -14.48 -5.33 -2.53
CA SER A 147 -15.77 -6.01 -2.47
C SER A 147 -15.57 -7.51 -2.28
N SER A 148 -15.74 -7.95 -1.03
CA SER A 148 -15.83 -9.36 -0.58
C SER A 148 -14.59 -10.25 -0.71
N GLY A 149 -14.51 -11.20 0.22
CA GLY A 149 -13.49 -12.24 0.31
C GLY A 149 -14.14 -13.62 0.47
N SER A 150 -13.74 -14.52 -0.43
CA SER A 150 -14.02 -15.97 -0.46
C SER A 150 -15.39 -16.44 -0.95
N LEU A 151 -15.38 -17.07 -2.13
CA LEU A 151 -16.42 -17.97 -2.63
C LEU A 151 -16.33 -19.29 -1.87
N VAL A 152 -17.07 -19.45 -0.78
CA VAL A 152 -17.92 -20.66 -0.75
C VAL A 152 -18.97 -20.41 -1.83
N PRO A 153 -19.13 -21.27 -2.85
CA PRO A 153 -20.14 -21.06 -3.89
C PRO A 153 -21.51 -20.76 -3.25
N GLY A 154 -22.01 -19.54 -3.43
CA GLY A 154 -23.32 -19.10 -2.89
C GLY A 154 -23.29 -18.13 -1.71
N MET A 155 -22.14 -17.64 -1.23
CA MET A 155 -22.10 -16.60 -0.18
C MET A 155 -21.20 -15.42 -0.56
N ASP A 156 -21.81 -14.25 -0.78
CA ASP A 156 -21.10 -12.97 -0.87
C ASP A 156 -20.97 -12.37 0.54
N ILE A 157 -19.77 -12.41 1.13
CA ILE A 157 -19.50 -11.77 2.42
C ILE A 157 -18.94 -10.37 2.16
N GLN A 158 -19.69 -9.33 2.52
CA GLN A 158 -19.13 -7.97 2.55
C GLN A 158 -18.11 -7.88 3.69
N ILE A 159 -16.83 -7.69 3.36
CA ILE A 159 -15.80 -7.41 4.37
C ILE A 159 -15.73 -5.90 4.56
N ASN A 160 -16.06 -5.45 5.77
CA ASN A 160 -15.86 -4.06 6.17
C ASN A 160 -14.43 -3.88 6.69
N ASP A 161 -13.49 -3.48 5.81
CA ASP A 161 -12.15 -3.05 6.23
C ASP A 161 -12.15 -1.60 6.66
N ALA A 162 -12.86 -1.29 7.74
CA ALA A 162 -12.76 0.03 8.33
C ALA A 162 -11.29 0.31 8.69
N GLY A 163 -10.67 1.29 8.03
CA GLY A 163 -9.35 1.81 8.37
C GLY A 163 -8.19 1.52 7.41
N THR A 164 -8.38 0.74 6.34
CA THR A 164 -7.36 0.59 5.29
C THR A 164 -7.81 1.25 3.98
N LEU A 165 -6.96 2.14 3.46
CA LEU A 165 -7.14 2.72 2.14
C LEU A 165 -6.43 1.86 1.10
N TYR A 166 -7.14 1.46 0.05
CA TYR A 166 -6.54 0.72 -1.07
C TYR A 166 -6.23 1.68 -2.23
N ARG A 167 -5.02 1.59 -2.78
CA ARG A 167 -4.53 2.49 -3.82
C ARG A 167 -3.86 1.73 -4.95
N TRP A 168 -4.38 1.91 -6.16
CA TRP A 168 -3.63 1.62 -7.38
C TRP A 168 -2.74 2.82 -7.68
N VAL A 169 -1.43 2.60 -7.81
CA VAL A 169 -0.48 3.71 -7.98
C VAL A 169 0.18 3.63 -9.35
N ASP A 170 -0.14 4.62 -10.18
CA ASP A 170 0.44 4.82 -11.50
C ASP A 170 1.76 5.60 -11.45
N LYS A 171 1.87 6.52 -10.49
CA LYS A 171 3.05 7.37 -10.30
C LYS A 171 3.33 7.57 -8.82
N LEU A 172 4.60 7.43 -8.47
CA LEU A 172 5.14 7.79 -7.15
C LEU A 172 6.16 8.93 -7.33
N THR A 173 6.16 9.88 -6.42
CA THR A 173 7.21 10.89 -6.29
C THR A 173 7.62 10.99 -4.83
N VAL A 174 8.90 10.86 -4.54
CA VAL A 174 9.46 10.89 -3.17
C VAL A 174 10.27 12.15 -2.99
N PHE A 175 10.15 12.79 -1.84
CA PHE A 175 10.84 14.04 -1.52
C PHE A 175 11.04 14.19 0.00
N ASP A 176 11.92 15.09 0.40
CA ASP A 176 12.19 15.36 1.81
C ASP A 176 11.04 16.14 2.45
N CYS A 177 10.52 15.69 3.59
CA CYS A 177 9.45 16.42 4.27
C CYS A 177 9.90 17.83 4.67
N ASP A 178 11.15 18.01 5.06
CA ASP A 178 11.71 19.30 5.48
C ASP A 178 11.51 20.38 4.41
N THR A 179 11.67 20.02 3.13
CA THR A 179 11.50 20.96 2.02
C THR A 179 10.06 21.45 1.84
N VAL A 180 9.08 20.63 2.24
CA VAL A 180 7.66 20.95 2.15
C VAL A 180 7.16 21.62 3.42
N MET A 181 7.71 21.22 4.57
CA MET A 181 7.33 21.78 5.87
C MET A 181 7.91 23.18 6.10
N ALA A 182 9.11 23.47 5.59
CA ALA A 182 9.77 24.77 5.74
C ALA A 182 9.18 25.91 4.87
N ARG A 183 8.21 25.61 3.99
CA ARG A 183 7.54 26.60 3.11
C ARG A 183 6.19 27.09 3.67
N GLN A 184 5.93 26.88 4.95
CA GLN A 184 4.75 27.36 5.67
C GLN A 184 5.09 28.69 6.35
#